data_AF-A0A401WUI5-F1
#
_entry.id   AF-A0A401WUI5-F1
#
_cell.length_a   1.000
_cell.length_b   1.000
_cell.length_c   1.000
_cell.angle_alpha   90.00
_cell.angle_beta   90.00
_cell.angle_gamma   90.00
#
_symmetry.space_group_name_H-M   'P 1'
#
loop_
_entity.id
_entity.type
_entity.pdbx_description
1 polymer ?
#
loop_
_entity_poly.entity_id
_entity_poly.type
_entity_poly.pdbx_seq_one_letter_code
_entity_poly.pdbx_strand_id
1 'polypeptide(L)'
;MSNTRYKIEETDGGFVLVEERKGRFPTETRVPYSIAQEAESGTDAVSHNGDGLRDQRKIEALRLARYAASFFIEKDPDAQHLLNIRERVEKLITASIAELRKNAAVPSQQTE
;
A
#
# COMPACT_ATOMS: atom_id res chain seq x y z
N MET A 1 -10.44 10.68 -18.95
CA MET A 1 -9.39 10.90 -17.94
C MET A 1 -9.90 10.35 -16.62
N SER A 2 -9.05 9.66 -15.85
CA SER A 2 -9.40 9.23 -14.50
C SER A 2 -9.80 10.46 -13.67
N ASN A 3 -10.94 10.42 -12.99
CA ASN A 3 -11.35 11.45 -12.02
C ASN A 3 -10.60 11.31 -10.67
N THR A 4 -9.68 10.35 -10.58
CA THR A 4 -8.92 10.06 -9.36
C THR A 4 -7.52 10.62 -9.46
N ARG A 5 -7.09 11.34 -8.43
CA ARG A 5 -5.73 11.84 -8.23
C ARG A 5 -5.15 11.20 -6.97
N TYR A 6 -3.85 10.91 -7.00
CA TYR A 6 -3.09 10.40 -5.86
C TYR A 6 -1.99 11.39 -5.48
N LYS A 7 -1.75 11.56 -4.18
CA LYS A 7 -0.59 12.28 -3.62
C LYS A 7 -0.11 11.61 -2.33
N ILE A 8 1.11 11.94 -1.93
CA ILE A 8 1.73 11.47 -0.69
C ILE A 8 1.95 12.68 0.21
N GLU A 9 1.55 12.59 1.46
CA GLU A 9 1.73 13.61 2.48
C GLU A 9 2.61 13.06 3.61
N GLU A 10 3.60 13.82 4.05
CA GLU A 10 4.38 13.52 5.25
C GLU A 10 3.59 13.92 6.50
N THR A 11 3.75 13.16 7.57
CA THR A 11 3.10 13.37 8.87
C THR A 11 4.11 13.13 9.99
N ASP A 12 3.79 13.57 11.21
CA ASP A 12 4.65 13.30 12.36
C ASP A 12 4.76 11.79 12.62
N GLY A 13 5.91 11.20 12.25
CA GLY A 13 6.21 9.78 12.40
C GLY A 13 5.79 8.86 11.25
N GLY A 14 5.38 9.39 10.08
CA GLY A 14 4.99 8.53 8.95
C GLY A 14 4.52 9.26 7.70
N PHE A 15 3.84 8.53 6.82
CA PHE A 15 3.32 9.06 5.56
C PHE A 15 1.85 8.68 5.37
N VAL A 16 1.15 9.43 4.52
CA VAL A 16 -0.24 9.18 4.15
C VAL A 16 -0.38 9.20 2.64
N LEU A 17 -0.99 8.16 2.08
CA LEU A 17 -1.42 8.13 0.68
C LEU A 17 -2.82 8.72 0.64
N VAL A 18 -2.99 9.77 -0.15
CA VAL A 18 -4.28 10.44 -0.32
C VAL A 18 -4.82 10.14 -1.70
N GLU A 19 -6.02 9.58 -1.75
CA GLU A 19 -6.80 9.40 -2.97
C GLU A 19 -7.92 10.44 -3.02
N GLU A 20 -7.86 11.36 -3.98
CA GLU A 20 -8.88 12.36 -4.24
C GLU A 20 -9.72 11.94 -5.45
N ARG A 21 -11.03 11.71 -5.25
CA ARG A 21 -11.97 11.46 -6.36
C ARG A 21 -12.78 12.71 -6.65
N LYS A 22 -12.69 13.19 -7.88
CA LYS A 22 -13.48 14.32 -8.39
C LYS A 22 -14.85 13.84 -8.89
N GLY A 23 -15.90 14.60 -8.59
CA GLY A 23 -17.26 14.30 -9.02
C GLY A 23 -18.27 15.24 -8.39
N ARG A 24 -19.56 14.93 -8.55
CA ARG A 24 -20.66 15.69 -7.92
C ARG A 24 -20.53 15.75 -6.39
N PHE A 25 -19.94 14.71 -5.80
CA PHE A 25 -19.60 14.62 -4.38
C PHE A 25 -18.13 14.21 -4.28
N PRO A 26 -17.20 15.17 -4.12
CA PRO A 26 -15.79 14.86 -3.97
C PRO A 26 -15.56 14.01 -2.72
N THR A 27 -14.67 13.01 -2.81
CA THR A 27 -14.29 12.18 -1.66
C THR A 27 -12.79 12.10 -1.55
N GLU A 28 -12.30 12.12 -0.32
CA GLU A 28 -10.90 11.92 0.04
C GLU A 28 -10.78 10.66 0.89
N THR A 29 -9.91 9.74 0.47
CA THR A 29 -9.52 8.56 1.26
C THR A 29 -8.06 8.69 1.65
N ARG A 30 -7.75 8.48 2.93
CA ARG A 30 -6.41 8.61 3.49
C ARG A 30 -5.94 7.25 4.01
N VAL A 31 -4.77 6.80 3.59
CA VAL A 31 -4.15 5.54 4.03
C VAL A 31 -2.81 5.86 4.71
N PRO A 32 -2.71 5.79 6.05
CA PRO A 32 -1.45 5.98 6.75
C PRO A 32 -0.54 4.76 6.58
N TYR A 33 0.77 5.01 6.49
CA TYR A 33 1.81 3.99 6.41
C TYR A 33 3.14 4.49 6.98
N SER A 34 4.02 3.55 7.30
CA SER A 34 5.28 3.86 7.99
C SER A 34 6.37 4.40 7.05
N ILE A 35 7.38 5.03 7.66
CA ILE A 35 8.60 5.50 6.96
C ILE A 35 9.30 4.35 6.22
N ALA A 36 9.30 3.15 6.78
CA ALA A 36 9.90 1.98 6.12
C ALA A 36 9.14 1.61 4.82
N GLN A 37 7.81 1.62 4.88
CA GLN A 37 6.95 1.35 3.72
C GLN A 37 7.07 2.46 2.67
N GLU A 38 7.30 3.71 3.07
CA GLU A 38 7.64 4.82 2.16
C GLU A 38 8.91 4.51 1.35
N ALA A 39 10.01 4.22 2.03
CA ALA A 39 11.28 3.95 1.37
C ALA A 39 11.20 2.76 0.41
N GLU A 40 10.56 1.66 0.84
CA GLU A 40 10.40 0.45 0.04
C GLU A 40 9.49 0.69 -1.17
N SER A 41 8.30 1.28 -0.96
CA SER A 41 7.36 1.54 -2.06
C SER A 41 7.88 2.54 -3.08
N GLY A 42 8.66 3.54 -2.67
CA GLY A 42 9.36 4.46 -3.57
C GLY A 42 10.41 3.76 -4.41
N THR A 43 11.24 2.92 -3.79
CA THR A 43 12.26 2.12 -4.48
C THR A 43 11.62 1.21 -5.52
N ASP A 44 10.57 0.48 -5.15
CA ASP A 44 9.86 -0.44 -6.03
C ASP A 44 9.18 0.25 -7.21
N ALA A 45 8.55 1.41 -6.98
CA ALA A 45 7.89 2.18 -8.04
C ALA A 45 8.88 2.63 -9.13
N VAL A 46 10.11 2.96 -8.75
CA VAL A 46 11.17 3.36 -9.68
C VAL A 46 11.76 2.16 -10.41
N SER A 47 12.06 1.07 -9.69
CA SER A 47 12.82 -0.07 -10.20
C SER A 47 12.01 -1.06 -11.04
N HIS A 48 10.71 -1.19 -10.82
CA HIS A 48 9.86 -2.15 -11.51
C HIS A 48 8.95 -1.50 -12.58
N ASN A 49 8.49 -2.29 -13.54
CA ASN A 49 7.43 -1.89 -14.47
C ASN A 49 6.03 -2.09 -13.82
N GLY A 50 5.00 -1.46 -14.41
CA GLY A 50 3.64 -1.48 -13.84
C GLY A 50 3.05 -2.89 -13.71
N ASP A 51 3.31 -3.78 -14.67
CA ASP A 51 2.81 -5.16 -14.63
C ASP A 51 3.49 -5.97 -13.51
N GLY A 52 4.81 -5.81 -13.32
CA GLY A 52 5.55 -6.45 -12.23
C GLY A 52 5.03 -6.04 -10.85
N LEU A 53 4.75 -4.75 -10.65
CA LEU A 53 4.16 -4.24 -9.40
C LEU A 53 2.76 -4.79 -9.17
N ARG A 54 1.93 -4.86 -10.22
CA ARG A 54 0.61 -5.45 -10.15
C ARG A 54 0.65 -6.92 -9.75
N ASP A 55 1.56 -7.69 -10.32
CA ASP A 55 1.70 -9.10 -10.01
C ASP A 55 2.27 -9.32 -8.60
N GLN A 56 3.22 -8.49 -8.18
CA GLN A 56 3.72 -8.48 -6.81
C GLN A 56 2.60 -8.20 -5.79
N ARG A 57 1.75 -7.19 -6.03
CA ARG A 57 0.59 -6.92 -5.16
C ARG A 57 -0.34 -8.13 -5.08
N LYS A 58 -0.65 -8.78 -6.21
CA LYS A 58 -1.52 -9.98 -6.22
C LYS A 58 -0.89 -11.14 -5.43
N ILE A 59 0.42 -11.34 -5.56
CA ILE A 59 1.14 -12.38 -4.81
C ILE A 59 1.07 -12.11 -3.31
N GLU A 60 1.31 -10.87 -2.86
CA GLU A 60 1.22 -10.53 -1.44
C GLU A 60 -0.22 -10.65 -0.91
N ALA A 61 -1.23 -10.29 -1.71
CA ALA A 61 -2.63 -10.48 -1.33
C ALA A 61 -2.97 -11.96 -1.15
N LEU A 62 -2.51 -12.83 -2.05
CA LEU A 62 -2.72 -14.27 -1.96
C LEU A 62 -1.99 -14.86 -0.75
N ARG A 63 -0.76 -14.40 -0.46
CA ARG A 63 0.03 -14.79 0.72
C ARG A 63 -0.68 -14.42 2.01
N LEU A 64 -1.22 -13.20 2.10
CA LEU A 64 -2.00 -12.74 3.25
C LEU A 64 -3.27 -13.58 3.42
N ALA A 65 -4.05 -13.76 2.35
CA ALA A 65 -5.30 -14.52 2.41
C ALA A 65 -5.10 -15.96 2.87
N ARG A 66 -4.09 -16.66 2.32
CA ARG A 66 -3.73 -18.02 2.75
C ARG A 66 -3.31 -18.06 4.22
N TYR A 67 -2.52 -17.08 4.66
CA TYR A 67 -2.06 -17.02 6.04
C TYR A 67 -3.23 -16.80 7.02
N ALA A 68 -4.10 -15.84 6.72
CA ALA A 68 -5.29 -15.57 7.53
C ALA A 68 -6.22 -16.79 7.59
N ALA A 69 -6.46 -17.47 6.47
CA ALA A 69 -7.25 -18.69 6.44
C ALA A 69 -6.67 -19.77 7.39
N SER A 70 -5.38 -20.07 7.28
CA SER A 70 -4.75 -21.16 8.05
C SER A 70 -4.57 -20.89 9.54
N PHE A 71 -4.49 -19.63 9.96
CA PHE A 71 -4.06 -19.27 11.33
C PHE A 71 -4.98 -18.33 12.11
N PHE A 72 -5.99 -17.75 11.45
CA PHE A 72 -6.98 -16.88 12.11
C PHE A 72 -8.42 -17.38 11.90
N ILE A 73 -8.68 -18.19 10.87
CA ILE A 73 -10.00 -18.79 10.63
C ILE A 73 -10.00 -20.25 11.10
N GLU A 74 -9.03 -21.05 10.64
CA GLU A 74 -8.97 -22.48 10.99
C GLU A 74 -8.45 -22.74 12.41
N LYS A 75 -7.71 -21.79 12.98
CA LYS A 75 -7.00 -21.93 14.26
C LYS A 75 -7.07 -20.64 15.06
N ASP A 76 -6.89 -20.76 16.36
CA ASP A 76 -6.69 -19.60 17.24
C ASP A 76 -5.27 -19.05 17.10
N PRO A 77 -5.09 -17.74 16.87
CA PRO A 77 -3.77 -17.14 16.70
C PRO A 77 -3.06 -16.94 18.05
N ASP A 78 -1.73 -17.02 18.02
CA ASP A 78 -0.85 -16.55 19.11
C ASP A 78 -0.12 -15.25 18.73
N ALA A 79 0.72 -14.74 19.63
CA ALA A 79 1.49 -13.51 19.42
C ALA A 79 2.38 -13.55 18.17
N GLN A 80 2.95 -14.71 17.80
CA GLN A 80 3.75 -14.84 16.59
C GLN A 80 2.89 -14.71 15.34
N HIS A 81 1.66 -15.25 15.37
CA HIS A 81 0.71 -15.11 14.27
C HIS A 81 0.25 -13.66 14.09
N LEU A 82 0.07 -12.92 15.19
CA LEU A 82 -0.23 -11.48 15.17
C LEU A 82 0.92 -10.67 14.53
N LEU A 83 2.17 -10.97 14.87
CA LEU A 83 3.32 -10.32 14.26
C LEU A 83 3.41 -10.62 12.75
N ASN A 84 3.27 -11.89 12.38
CA ASN A 84 3.37 -12.31 10.99
C ASN A 84 2.24 -11.75 10.11
N ILE A 85 1.00 -11.68 10.61
CA ILE A 85 -0.10 -11.11 9.82
C ILE A 85 0.11 -9.61 9.62
N ARG A 86 0.63 -8.90 10.63
CA ARG A 86 1.00 -7.48 10.51
C ARG A 86 2.03 -7.28 9.39
N GLU A 87 3.12 -8.04 9.38
CA GLU A 87 4.14 -7.94 8.33
C GLU A 87 3.58 -8.23 6.92
N ARG A 88 2.66 -9.19 6.80
CA ARG A 88 2.01 -9.52 5.52
C ARG A 88 1.09 -8.40 5.05
N VAL A 89 0.36 -7.77 5.96
CA VAL A 89 -0.46 -6.59 5.66
C VAL A 89 0.43 -5.44 5.22
N GLU A 90 1.53 -5.18 5.93
CA GLU A 90 2.48 -4.11 5.59
C GLU A 90 3.06 -4.32 4.17
N LYS A 91 3.50 -5.55 3.82
CA LYS A 91 3.97 -5.90 2.48
C LYS A 91 2.92 -5.69 1.38
N LEU A 92 1.67 -6.09 1.63
CA LEU A 92 0.58 -5.87 0.69
C LEU A 92 0.32 -4.37 0.46
N ILE A 93 0.31 -3.59 1.53
CA ILE A 93 0.11 -2.13 1.45
C ILE A 93 1.28 -1.49 0.69
N THR A 94 2.53 -1.83 0.99
CA THR A 94 3.72 -1.31 0.30
C THR A 94 3.66 -1.58 -1.20
N ALA A 95 3.39 -2.84 -1.60
CA ALA A 95 3.28 -3.20 -3.02
C ALA A 95 2.14 -2.47 -3.73
N SER A 96 1.02 -2.25 -3.03
CA SER A 96 -0.12 -1.51 -3.56
C SER A 96 0.21 -0.02 -3.77
N ILE A 97 0.89 0.60 -2.81
CA ILE A 97 1.34 1.99 -2.93
C ILE A 97 2.33 2.14 -4.09
N ALA A 98 3.28 1.22 -4.23
CA ALA A 98 4.24 1.22 -5.34
C ALA A 98 3.54 1.14 -6.71
N GLU A 99 2.56 0.24 -6.87
CA GLU A 99 1.75 0.15 -8.09
C GLU A 99 1.01 1.46 -8.39
N LEU A 100 0.38 2.06 -7.37
CA LEU A 100 -0.34 3.32 -7.53
C LEU A 100 0.59 4.47 -7.92
N ARG A 101 1.77 4.58 -7.29
CA ARG A 101 2.80 5.57 -7.64
C ARG A 101 3.20 5.46 -9.11
N LYS A 102 3.51 4.24 -9.55
CA LYS A 102 3.93 3.95 -10.93
C LYS A 102 2.85 4.33 -11.94
N ASN A 103 1.60 3.99 -11.65
CA ASN A 103 0.48 4.20 -12.57
C ASN A 103 0.02 5.67 -12.63
N ALA A 104 0.06 6.39 -11.52
CA ALA A 104 -0.36 7.78 -11.44
C ALA A 104 0.78 8.80 -11.59
N ALA A 105 2.02 8.33 -11.85
CA ALA A 105 3.23 9.15 -11.87
C ALA A 105 3.36 10.04 -10.63
N VAL A 106 2.96 9.51 -9.47
CA VAL A 106 3.02 10.24 -8.20
C VAL A 106 4.49 10.47 -7.87
N PRO A 107 4.96 11.73 -7.77
CA PRO A 107 6.33 12.00 -7.34
C PRO A 107 6.55 11.46 -5.93
N SER A 108 7.75 10.95 -5.66
CA SER A 108 8.10 10.36 -4.35
C SER A 108 7.91 11.34 -3.19
N GLN A 109 7.97 12.66 -3.45
CA GLN A 109 7.71 13.73 -2.50
C GLN A 109 7.22 14.97 -3.25
N GLN A 110 6.21 15.67 -2.73
CA GLN A 110 5.98 17.09 -3.04
C GLN A 110 6.49 17.88 -1.84
N THR A 111 7.72 18.36 -1.93
CA THR A 111 8.24 19.41 -1.06
C THR A 111 7.57 20.72 -1.51
N GLU A 112 6.79 21.34 -0.62
CA GLU A 112 6.51 22.78 -0.73
C GLU A 112 7.78 23.59 -0.43
#